data_AF-A0A7L4RDM8-F1
#
_entry.id   AF-A0A7L4RDM8-F1
#
_cell.length_a   1.000
_cell.length_b   1.000
_cell.length_c   1.000
_cell.angle_alpha   90.00
_cell.angle_beta   90.00
_cell.angle_gamma   90.00
#
_symmetry.space_group_name_H-M   'P 1'
#
loop_
_entity.id
_entity.type
_entity.pdbx_description
1 polymer ?
#
loop_
_entity_poly.entity_id
_entity_poly.type
_entity_poly.pdbx_seq_one_letter_code
_entity_poly.pdbx_strand_id
1 'polypeptide(L)'
;MPENPMLDKMRELARNYQSREINVRQLEMALRYSVKEHGGQAAAYALDNTVRADAFRPIASDLFKAVAKTRDPHVFEVLKTWFEHGSLSNNVSDAIAEYGSEALPYLLAYADGGHDPMRRVVALKTLAKIKEPNAKADAAAVKKIAKIAAGDPNSLVRKIALETVHAKVSPETPPETLANVTEVLLKSKPEQEHEALVHQLALNRVLSYAQTALRGNTSEEANQAAYRIAEAVAKATARPDD
;
A
#
# COMPACT_ATOMS: atom_id res chain seq x y z
N MET A 1 16.22 36.40 3.59
CA MET A 1 16.45 34.94 3.45
C MET A 1 16.96 34.71 2.05
N PRO A 2 18.03 33.93 1.82
CA PRO A 2 18.47 33.66 0.46
C PRO A 2 17.34 32.98 -0.31
N GLU A 3 17.08 33.47 -1.52
CA GLU A 3 16.10 32.88 -2.44
C GLU A 3 16.47 31.42 -2.67
N ASN A 4 15.52 30.51 -2.46
CA ASN A 4 15.72 29.11 -2.80
C ASN A 4 15.26 28.95 -4.26
N PRO A 5 16.19 28.84 -5.23
CA PRO A 5 15.84 28.80 -6.65
C PRO A 5 14.90 27.63 -6.98
N MET A 6 14.95 26.54 -6.22
CA MET A 6 14.04 25.40 -6.37
C MET A 6 12.61 25.74 -5.92
N LEU A 7 12.45 26.56 -4.88
CA LEU A 7 11.13 26.99 -4.42
C LEU A 7 10.44 27.88 -5.45
N ASP A 8 11.17 28.84 -6.02
CA ASP A 8 10.62 29.72 -7.05
C ASP A 8 10.30 28.93 -8.31
N LYS A 9 11.18 28.00 -8.71
CA LYS A 9 10.92 27.13 -9.84
C LYS A 9 9.69 26.26 -9.65
N MET A 10 9.51 25.69 -8.45
CA MET A 10 8.36 24.85 -8.14
C MET A 10 7.06 25.64 -8.12
N ARG A 11 7.06 26.87 -7.59
CA ARG A 11 5.92 27.77 -7.62
C ARG A 11 5.57 28.21 -9.05
N GLU A 12 6.56 28.47 -9.89
CA GLU A 12 6.37 28.77 -11.31
C GLU A 12 5.70 27.59 -12.02
N LEU A 13 6.24 26.38 -11.87
CA LEU A 13 5.65 25.17 -12.46
C LEU A 13 4.22 24.92 -11.98
N ALA A 14 3.95 25.13 -10.68
CA ALA A 14 2.63 25.01 -10.10
C ALA A 14 1.63 26.00 -10.71
N ARG A 15 2.04 27.27 -10.90
CA ARG A 15 1.21 28.28 -11.58
C ARG A 15 0.93 27.92 -13.04
N ASN A 16 1.97 27.56 -13.79
CA ASN A 16 1.83 27.21 -15.21
C ASN A 16 0.93 25.98 -15.38
N TYR A 17 0.98 25.02 -14.45
CA TYR A 17 0.08 23.88 -14.45
C TYR A 17 -1.36 24.30 -14.15
N GLN A 18 -1.56 25.13 -13.11
CA GLN A 18 -2.87 25.65 -12.73
C GLN A 18 -3.53 26.49 -13.84
N SER A 19 -2.74 27.29 -14.57
CA SER A 19 -3.18 28.06 -15.74
C SER A 19 -3.33 27.22 -17.01
N ARG A 20 -3.02 25.90 -16.94
CA ARG A 20 -3.05 24.95 -18.07
C ARG A 20 -2.06 25.27 -19.20
N GLU A 21 -1.03 26.06 -18.92
CA GLU A 21 0.09 26.31 -19.84
C GLU A 21 0.96 25.07 -20.02
N ILE A 22 1.06 24.24 -18.97
CA ILE A 22 1.70 22.93 -19.04
C ILE A 22 0.72 21.83 -18.61
N ASN A 23 0.86 20.64 -19.21
CA ASN A 23 0.12 19.45 -18.80
C ASN A 23 0.88 18.65 -17.72
N VAL A 24 0.22 17.62 -17.17
CA VAL A 24 0.80 16.80 -16.08
C VAL A 24 2.12 16.12 -16.47
N ARG A 25 2.27 15.70 -17.73
CA ARG A 25 3.50 15.06 -18.21
C ARG A 25 4.65 16.07 -18.28
N GLN A 26 4.38 17.30 -18.69
CA GLN A 26 5.36 18.38 -18.70
C GLN A 26 5.76 18.79 -17.28
N LEU A 27 4.79 18.87 -16.37
CA LEU A 27 5.03 19.11 -14.94
C LEU A 27 5.94 18.03 -14.34
N GLU A 28 5.64 16.75 -14.60
CA GLU A 28 6.47 15.61 -14.17
C GLU A 28 7.90 15.69 -14.67
N MET A 29 8.08 15.95 -15.97
CA MET A 29 9.41 16.06 -16.59
C MET A 29 10.22 17.21 -15.99
N ALA A 30 9.59 18.38 -15.83
CA ALA A 30 10.23 19.56 -15.26
C ALA A 30 10.65 19.33 -13.81
N LEU A 31 9.78 18.73 -12.99
CA LEU A 31 10.08 18.42 -11.59
C LEU A 31 11.20 17.39 -11.47
N ARG A 32 11.22 16.35 -12.31
CA ARG A 32 12.34 15.39 -12.36
C ARG A 32 13.67 16.05 -12.68
N TYR A 33 13.67 16.97 -13.65
CA TYR A 33 14.87 17.73 -14.01
C TYR A 33 15.34 18.60 -12.84
N SER A 34 14.44 19.38 -12.24
CA SER A 34 14.77 20.27 -11.13
C SER A 34 15.24 19.53 -9.88
N VAL A 35 14.70 18.35 -9.57
CA VAL A 35 15.21 17.50 -8.47
C VAL A 35 16.64 17.02 -8.77
N LYS A 36 16.92 16.64 -10.01
CA LYS A 36 18.27 16.21 -10.42
C LYS A 36 19.28 17.38 -10.38
N GLU A 37 18.84 18.58 -10.72
CA GLU A 37 19.68 19.78 -10.79
C GLU A 37 19.96 20.39 -9.41
N HIS A 38 18.94 20.49 -8.55
CA HIS A 38 19.03 21.20 -7.26
C HIS A 38 19.08 20.27 -6.05
N GLY A 39 18.89 18.96 -6.25
CA GLY A 39 18.93 17.94 -5.21
C GLY A 39 17.59 17.71 -4.49
N GLY A 40 17.45 16.49 -3.94
CA GLY A 40 16.25 16.03 -3.25
C GLY A 40 15.80 16.86 -2.05
N GLN A 41 16.76 17.36 -1.26
CA GLN A 41 16.46 18.21 -0.09
C GLN A 41 15.81 19.52 -0.49
N ALA A 42 16.32 20.18 -1.54
CA ALA A 42 15.74 21.41 -2.06
C ALA A 42 14.35 21.15 -2.63
N ALA A 43 14.15 20.03 -3.32
CA ALA A 43 12.86 19.61 -3.86
C ALA A 43 11.82 19.33 -2.76
N ALA A 44 12.22 18.62 -1.71
CA ALA A 44 11.39 18.31 -0.55
C ALA A 44 10.95 19.59 0.18
N TYR A 45 11.89 20.50 0.43
CA TYR A 45 11.60 21.82 1.00
C TYR A 45 10.64 22.63 0.12
N ALA A 46 10.90 22.67 -1.20
CA ALA A 46 10.06 23.40 -2.14
C ALA A 46 8.64 22.84 -2.23
N LEU A 47 8.50 21.51 -2.19
CA LEU A 47 7.20 20.82 -2.21
C LEU A 47 6.37 21.19 -0.98
N ASP A 48 6.96 21.05 0.21
CA ASP A 48 6.28 21.37 1.48
C ASP A 48 5.81 22.82 1.51
N ASN A 49 6.67 23.77 1.12
CA ASN A 49 6.35 25.19 1.11
C ASN A 49 5.36 25.58 -0.01
N THR A 50 5.38 24.89 -1.15
CA THR A 50 4.44 25.16 -2.25
C THR A 50 3.05 24.65 -1.90
N VAL A 51 2.91 23.45 -1.34
CA VAL A 51 1.60 22.88 -1.00
C VAL A 51 0.96 23.57 0.22
N ARG A 52 1.76 24.08 1.17
CA ARG A 52 1.26 24.91 2.27
C ARG A 52 0.64 26.23 1.81
N ALA A 53 0.97 26.70 0.61
CA ALA A 53 0.32 27.88 0.06
C ALA A 53 -1.07 27.49 -0.45
N ASP A 54 -2.12 28.04 0.16
CA ASP A 54 -3.53 27.71 -0.13
C ASP A 54 -3.87 27.78 -1.63
N ALA A 55 -3.22 28.67 -2.38
CA ALA A 55 -3.38 28.81 -3.83
C ALA A 55 -3.09 27.52 -4.63
N PHE A 56 -2.20 26.65 -4.14
CA PHE A 56 -1.79 25.42 -4.81
C PHE A 56 -2.40 24.15 -4.21
N ARG A 57 -3.19 24.28 -3.12
CA ARG A 57 -3.92 23.17 -2.51
C ARG A 57 -4.82 22.39 -3.51
N PRO A 58 -5.50 23.04 -4.47
CA PRO A 58 -6.32 22.33 -5.47
C PRO A 58 -5.53 21.37 -6.37
N ILE A 59 -4.25 21.66 -6.62
CA ILE A 59 -3.36 20.86 -7.50
C ILE A 59 -2.34 20.02 -6.71
N ALA A 60 -2.44 20.01 -5.38
CA ALA A 60 -1.47 19.32 -4.51
C ALA A 60 -1.36 17.82 -4.83
N SER A 61 -2.47 17.17 -5.20
CA SER A 61 -2.47 15.75 -5.58
C SER A 61 -1.57 15.46 -6.78
N ASP A 62 -1.70 16.25 -7.84
CA ASP A 62 -0.92 16.08 -9.06
C ASP A 62 0.55 16.46 -8.83
N LEU A 63 0.82 17.49 -8.02
CA LEU A 63 2.17 17.83 -7.58
C LEU A 63 2.80 16.67 -6.79
N PHE A 64 2.11 16.09 -5.81
CA PHE A 64 2.63 14.96 -5.04
C PHE A 64 2.94 13.76 -5.92
N LYS A 65 2.04 13.38 -6.84
CA LYS A 65 2.27 12.29 -7.79
C LYS A 65 3.46 12.57 -8.70
N ALA A 66 3.55 13.80 -9.21
CA ALA A 66 4.60 14.19 -10.13
C ALA A 66 5.99 14.19 -9.46
N VAL A 67 6.08 14.63 -8.20
CA VAL A 67 7.34 14.58 -7.45
C VAL A 67 7.63 13.15 -6.96
N ALA A 68 6.65 12.35 -6.58
CA ALA A 68 6.88 10.95 -6.16
C ALA A 68 7.54 10.10 -7.25
N LYS A 69 7.23 10.39 -8.53
CA LYS A 69 7.88 9.81 -9.70
C LYS A 69 9.39 10.05 -9.80
N THR A 70 9.94 10.97 -9.00
CA THR A 70 11.39 11.19 -8.87
C THR A 70 12.07 10.08 -8.07
N ARG A 71 11.31 9.33 -7.24
CA ARG A 71 11.81 8.33 -6.29
C ARG A 71 12.85 8.89 -5.31
N ASP A 72 12.82 10.20 -5.05
CA ASP A 72 13.77 10.82 -4.12
C ASP A 72 13.39 10.52 -2.65
N PRO A 73 14.35 10.14 -1.79
CA PRO A 73 14.07 9.79 -0.39
C PRO A 73 13.64 10.98 0.47
N HIS A 74 14.13 12.19 0.21
CA HIS A 74 13.73 13.37 0.99
C HIS A 74 12.30 13.79 0.67
N VAL A 75 11.90 13.65 -0.60
CA VAL A 75 10.51 13.80 -1.02
C VAL A 75 9.63 12.77 -0.30
N PHE A 76 10.11 11.53 -0.19
CA PHE A 76 9.35 10.48 0.50
C PHE A 76 9.10 10.83 1.97
N GLU A 77 10.10 11.35 2.69
CA GLU A 77 9.94 11.80 4.09
C GLU A 77 8.91 12.93 4.24
N VAL A 78 8.88 13.88 3.29
CA VAL A 78 7.84 14.91 3.27
C VAL A 78 6.47 14.27 3.08
N LEU A 79 6.31 13.37 2.11
CA LEU A 79 5.05 12.66 1.89
C LEU A 79 4.60 11.88 3.13
N LYS A 80 5.50 11.22 3.86
CA LYS A 80 5.15 10.56 5.14
C LYS A 80 4.59 11.57 6.15
N THR A 81 5.26 12.69 6.33
CA THR A 81 4.81 13.76 7.25
C THR A 81 3.39 14.23 6.90
N TRP A 82 3.11 14.46 5.62
CA TRP A 82 1.78 14.88 5.16
C TRP A 82 0.72 13.78 5.29
N PHE A 83 1.11 12.51 5.13
CA PHE A 83 0.24 11.37 5.33
C PHE A 83 -0.22 11.27 6.79
N GLU A 84 0.68 11.54 7.73
CA GLU A 84 0.42 11.52 9.18
C GLU A 84 -0.44 12.69 9.66
N HIS A 85 -0.40 13.85 9.01
CA HIS A 85 -1.12 15.05 9.43
C HIS A 85 -2.58 15.12 8.94
N GLY A 86 -3.05 14.09 8.20
CA GLY A 86 -4.47 13.78 8.00
C GLY A 86 -5.24 14.61 6.97
N SER A 87 -4.97 15.90 6.79
CA SER A 87 -5.78 16.77 5.92
C SER A 87 -5.63 16.51 4.41
N LEU A 88 -4.58 15.80 4.00
CA LEU A 88 -4.29 15.45 2.60
C LEU A 88 -3.96 13.96 2.42
N SER A 89 -4.22 13.12 3.43
CA SER A 89 -3.78 11.72 3.47
C SER A 89 -4.23 10.90 2.25
N ASN A 90 -5.43 11.16 1.71
CA ASN A 90 -5.91 10.51 0.48
C ASN A 90 -5.16 10.94 -0.79
N ASN A 91 -4.75 12.21 -0.89
CA ASN A 91 -3.98 12.72 -2.03
C ASN A 91 -2.54 12.23 -1.98
N VAL A 92 -1.98 12.17 -0.76
CA VAL A 92 -0.63 11.70 -0.47
C VAL A 92 -0.52 10.18 -0.60
N SER A 93 -1.61 9.44 -0.31
CA SER A 93 -1.71 7.99 -0.47
C SER A 93 -1.28 7.53 -1.87
N ASP A 94 -1.81 8.14 -2.93
CA ASP A 94 -1.45 7.75 -4.29
C ASP A 94 0.03 8.02 -4.57
N ALA A 95 0.56 9.16 -4.11
CA ALA A 95 1.97 9.51 -4.28
C ALA A 95 2.90 8.57 -3.51
N ILE A 96 2.52 8.13 -2.30
CA ILE A 96 3.28 7.12 -1.55
C ILE A 96 3.22 5.77 -2.27
N ALA A 97 2.09 5.38 -2.86
CA ALA A 97 1.98 4.14 -3.61
C ALA A 97 2.91 4.09 -4.84
N GLU A 98 3.24 5.26 -5.44
CA GLU A 98 4.21 5.36 -6.54
C GLU A 98 5.64 4.97 -6.12
N TYR A 99 5.99 4.94 -4.82
CA TYR A 99 7.27 4.41 -4.33
C TYR A 99 7.29 2.89 -4.20
N GLY A 100 6.12 2.25 -4.34
CA GLY A 100 6.05 0.81 -4.50
C GLY A 100 6.60 0.01 -3.33
N SER A 101 7.51 -0.93 -3.60
CA SER A 101 8.09 -1.82 -2.58
C SER A 101 8.85 -1.06 -1.48
N GLU A 102 9.40 0.11 -1.77
CA GLU A 102 10.08 0.99 -0.80
C GLU A 102 9.10 1.57 0.24
N ALA A 103 7.83 1.71 -0.12
CA ALA A 103 6.79 2.20 0.78
C ALA A 103 6.19 1.12 1.70
N LEU A 104 6.42 -0.17 1.39
CA LEU A 104 5.82 -1.28 2.14
C LEU A 104 6.17 -1.26 3.64
N PRO A 105 7.44 -1.11 4.08
CA PRO A 105 7.78 -1.14 5.50
C PRO A 105 7.07 -0.04 6.29
N TYR A 106 7.01 1.17 5.72
CA TYR A 106 6.35 2.32 6.32
C TYR A 106 4.85 2.11 6.45
N LEU A 107 4.17 1.75 5.35
CA LEU A 107 2.72 1.56 5.35
C LEU A 107 2.28 0.36 6.21
N LEU A 108 3.07 -0.71 6.24
CA LEU A 108 2.81 -1.86 7.11
C LEU A 108 2.93 -1.47 8.57
N ALA A 109 4.00 -0.76 8.96
CA ALA A 109 4.15 -0.26 10.33
C ALA A 109 2.97 0.63 10.73
N TYR A 110 2.53 1.49 9.82
CA TYR A 110 1.39 2.37 10.05
C TYR A 110 0.06 1.61 10.17
N ALA A 111 -0.09 0.46 9.50
CA ALA A 111 -1.29 -0.37 9.55
C ALA A 111 -1.35 -1.30 10.78
N ASP A 112 -0.21 -1.73 11.30
CA ASP A 112 -0.08 -2.80 12.31
C ASP A 112 -0.52 -2.38 13.74
N GLY A 113 -0.62 -1.08 14.03
CA GLY A 113 -1.12 -0.60 15.33
C GLY A 113 -0.65 0.81 15.71
N GLY A 114 -1.08 1.31 16.86
CA GLY A 114 -0.62 2.59 17.43
C GLY A 114 -1.25 3.87 16.86
N HIS A 115 -2.00 3.77 15.76
CA HIS A 115 -2.70 4.88 15.13
C HIS A 115 -4.23 4.70 15.18
N ASP A 116 -4.97 5.79 14.99
CA ASP A 116 -6.43 5.72 14.94
C ASP A 116 -6.91 4.80 13.78
N PRO A 117 -8.08 4.15 13.92
CA PRO A 117 -8.58 3.22 12.91
C PRO A 117 -8.66 3.78 11.48
N MET A 118 -9.03 5.04 11.29
CA MET A 118 -9.15 5.65 9.97
C MET A 118 -7.79 5.82 9.30
N ARG A 119 -6.76 6.21 10.05
CA ARG A 119 -5.37 6.26 9.58
C ARG A 119 -4.87 4.89 9.11
N ARG A 120 -5.15 3.84 9.88
CA ARG A 120 -4.78 2.45 9.53
C ARG A 120 -5.52 1.98 8.27
N VAL A 121 -6.80 2.33 8.14
CA VAL A 121 -7.58 2.10 6.90
C VAL A 121 -6.95 2.78 5.68
N VAL A 122 -6.49 4.04 5.81
CA VAL A 122 -5.84 4.73 4.69
C VAL A 122 -4.53 4.03 4.32
N ALA A 123 -3.73 3.56 5.28
CA ALA A 123 -2.51 2.80 4.98
C ALA A 123 -2.81 1.47 4.28
N LEU A 124 -3.81 0.71 4.73
CA LEU A 124 -4.24 -0.52 4.06
C LEU A 124 -4.73 -0.27 2.63
N LYS A 125 -5.55 0.77 2.42
CA LYS A 125 -5.98 1.19 1.08
C LYS A 125 -4.81 1.63 0.21
N THR A 126 -3.78 2.23 0.80
CA THR A 126 -2.56 2.62 0.08
C THR A 126 -1.75 1.39 -0.30
N LEU A 127 -1.59 0.43 0.61
CA LEU A 127 -0.95 -0.86 0.35
C LEU A 127 -1.60 -1.57 -0.84
N ALA A 128 -2.94 -1.59 -0.91
CA ALA A 128 -3.68 -2.19 -2.02
C ALA A 128 -3.36 -1.57 -3.39
N LYS A 129 -2.97 -0.28 -3.43
CA LYS A 129 -2.61 0.44 -4.66
C LYS A 129 -1.18 0.20 -5.11
N ILE A 130 -0.30 -0.27 -4.22
CA ILE A 130 1.08 -0.59 -4.58
C ILE A 130 1.06 -1.77 -5.55
N LYS A 131 1.27 -1.43 -6.82
CA LYS A 131 1.50 -2.35 -7.93
C LYS A 131 2.99 -2.50 -8.06
N GLU A 132 3.61 -3.47 -7.40
CA GLU A 132 5.05 -3.65 -7.53
C GLU A 132 5.51 -5.11 -7.54
N PRO A 133 6.75 -5.34 -8.02
CA PRO A 133 7.18 -6.53 -8.73
C PRO A 133 8.23 -7.32 -7.93
N ASN A 134 8.13 -7.31 -6.60
CA ASN A 134 9.06 -8.03 -5.72
C ASN A 134 8.31 -9.06 -4.89
N ALA A 135 8.22 -10.27 -5.45
CA ALA A 135 7.50 -11.40 -4.88
C ALA A 135 7.85 -11.70 -3.40
N LYS A 136 9.10 -11.43 -2.97
CA LYS A 136 9.51 -11.67 -1.56
C LYS A 136 9.00 -10.59 -0.61
N ALA A 137 9.16 -9.32 -0.98
CA ALA A 137 8.67 -8.20 -0.17
C ALA A 137 7.13 -8.23 -0.08
N ASP A 138 6.47 -8.53 -1.20
CA ASP A 138 5.03 -8.70 -1.24
C ASP A 138 4.55 -9.90 -0.42
N ALA A 139 5.25 -11.04 -0.45
CA ALA A 139 4.93 -12.18 0.39
C ALA A 139 4.93 -11.85 1.90
N ALA A 140 5.96 -11.15 2.37
CA ALA A 140 6.03 -10.70 3.76
C ALA A 140 4.92 -9.68 4.10
N ALA A 141 4.63 -8.77 3.18
CA ALA A 141 3.55 -7.78 3.33
C ALA A 141 2.19 -8.46 3.43
N VAL A 142 1.87 -9.38 2.50
CA VAL A 142 0.59 -10.12 2.49
C VAL A 142 0.42 -10.93 3.78
N LYS A 143 1.47 -11.59 4.27
CA LYS A 143 1.43 -12.30 5.57
C LYS A 143 1.10 -11.36 6.72
N LYS A 144 1.69 -10.17 6.78
CA LYS A 144 1.38 -9.17 7.82
C LYS A 144 -0.05 -8.65 7.71
N ILE A 145 -0.50 -8.30 6.50
CA ILE A 145 -1.86 -7.81 6.27
C ILE A 145 -2.90 -8.88 6.66
N ALA A 146 -2.62 -10.16 6.38
CA ALA A 146 -3.48 -11.26 6.82
C ALA A 146 -3.60 -11.35 8.35
N LYS A 147 -2.53 -11.05 9.10
CA LYS A 147 -2.58 -11.00 10.57
C LYS A 147 -3.47 -9.86 11.07
N ILE A 148 -3.36 -8.67 10.45
CA ILE A 148 -4.23 -7.53 10.76
C ILE A 148 -5.69 -7.90 10.48
N ALA A 149 -5.96 -8.50 9.33
CA ALA A 149 -7.28 -8.99 8.94
C ALA A 149 -7.87 -9.99 9.95
N ALA A 150 -7.04 -10.84 10.53
CA ALA A 150 -7.46 -11.89 11.46
C ALA A 150 -7.69 -11.40 12.90
N GLY A 151 -7.09 -10.27 13.32
CA GLY A 151 -6.98 -9.94 14.74
C GLY A 151 -7.11 -8.46 15.13
N ASP A 152 -7.32 -7.53 14.19
CA ASP A 152 -7.49 -6.12 14.57
C ASP A 152 -8.77 -5.92 15.42
N PRO A 153 -8.72 -5.15 16.51
CA PRO A 153 -9.90 -4.89 17.33
C PRO A 153 -10.99 -4.10 16.59
N ASN A 154 -10.64 -3.35 15.54
CA ASN A 154 -11.58 -2.57 14.76
C ASN A 154 -12.08 -3.34 13.53
N SER A 155 -13.39 -3.59 13.46
CA SER A 155 -14.00 -4.35 12.37
C SER A 155 -13.81 -3.73 10.99
N LEU A 156 -13.78 -2.39 10.88
CA LEU A 156 -13.50 -1.71 9.61
C LEU A 156 -12.06 -1.95 9.17
N VAL A 157 -11.09 -1.92 10.09
CA VAL A 157 -9.69 -2.23 9.79
C VAL A 157 -9.54 -3.67 9.32
N ARG A 158 -10.18 -4.63 10.01
CA ARG A 158 -10.19 -6.05 9.59
C ARG A 158 -10.77 -6.22 8.18
N LYS A 159 -11.94 -5.62 7.92
CA LYS A 159 -12.59 -5.66 6.60
C LYS A 159 -11.67 -5.14 5.49
N ILE A 160 -11.09 -3.96 5.68
CA ILE A 160 -10.20 -3.35 4.67
C ILE A 160 -8.90 -4.16 4.52
N ALA A 161 -8.38 -4.76 5.59
CA ALA A 161 -7.23 -5.65 5.51
C ALA A 161 -7.55 -6.92 4.70
N LEU A 162 -8.73 -7.53 4.87
CA LEU A 162 -9.19 -8.67 4.06
C LEU A 162 -9.28 -8.31 2.57
N GLU A 163 -9.90 -7.17 2.24
CA GLU A 163 -9.97 -6.66 0.87
C GLU A 163 -8.56 -6.44 0.27
N THR A 164 -7.63 -5.96 1.10
CA THR A 164 -6.24 -5.72 0.69
C THR A 164 -5.49 -7.03 0.45
N VAL A 165 -5.65 -8.05 1.30
CA VAL A 165 -5.10 -9.40 1.06
C VAL A 165 -5.63 -9.93 -0.27
N HIS A 166 -6.95 -9.87 -0.48
CA HIS A 166 -7.61 -10.34 -1.69
C HIS A 166 -7.07 -9.65 -2.96
N ALA A 167 -6.77 -8.36 -2.89
CA ALA A 167 -6.19 -7.60 -4.02
C ALA A 167 -4.72 -7.95 -4.31
N LYS A 168 -3.96 -8.39 -3.31
CA LYS A 168 -2.52 -8.66 -3.44
C LYS A 168 -2.16 -10.11 -3.74
N VAL A 169 -3.01 -11.07 -3.36
CA VAL A 169 -2.77 -12.47 -3.71
C VAL A 169 -3.03 -12.73 -5.20
N SER A 170 -2.18 -13.52 -5.82
CA SER A 170 -2.27 -13.91 -7.23
C SER A 170 -1.79 -15.36 -7.42
N PRO A 171 -2.03 -15.99 -8.60
CA PRO A 171 -1.50 -17.33 -8.89
C PRO A 171 0.04 -17.43 -8.83
N GLU A 172 0.74 -16.29 -8.99
CA GLU A 172 2.20 -16.21 -8.93
C GLU A 172 2.72 -16.05 -7.49
N THR A 173 1.83 -15.88 -6.51
CA THR A 173 2.20 -15.81 -5.10
C THR A 173 2.85 -17.13 -4.68
N PRO A 174 4.01 -17.12 -3.98
CA PRO A 174 4.68 -18.35 -3.58
C PRO A 174 3.75 -19.30 -2.81
N PRO A 175 3.77 -20.63 -3.08
CA PRO A 175 2.89 -21.59 -2.41
C PRO A 175 2.95 -21.54 -0.88
N GLU A 176 4.15 -21.39 -0.31
CA GLU A 176 4.36 -21.24 1.14
C GLU A 176 3.68 -20.00 1.71
N THR A 177 3.61 -18.91 0.93
CA THR A 177 2.93 -17.69 1.34
C THR A 177 1.42 -17.86 1.31
N LEU A 178 0.88 -18.50 0.26
CA LEU A 178 -0.54 -18.83 0.18
C LEU A 178 -0.96 -19.74 1.34
N ALA A 179 -0.13 -20.73 1.71
CA ALA A 179 -0.39 -21.59 2.86
C ALA A 179 -0.48 -20.81 4.17
N ASN A 180 0.51 -19.97 4.47
CA ASN A 180 0.51 -19.19 5.71
C ASN A 180 -0.66 -18.21 5.77
N VAL A 181 -1.01 -17.55 4.66
CA VAL A 181 -2.16 -16.64 4.59
C VAL A 181 -3.45 -17.41 4.84
N THR A 182 -3.61 -18.57 4.21
CA THR A 182 -4.77 -19.45 4.41
C THR A 182 -4.92 -19.83 5.88
N GLU A 183 -3.85 -20.31 6.51
CA GLU A 183 -3.85 -20.70 7.92
C GLU A 183 -4.25 -19.55 8.85
N VAL A 184 -3.72 -18.34 8.60
CA VAL A 184 -4.03 -17.16 9.41
C VAL A 184 -5.50 -16.77 9.26
N LEU A 185 -6.02 -16.77 8.03
CA LEU A 185 -7.41 -16.42 7.78
C LEU A 185 -8.38 -17.45 8.37
N LEU A 186 -8.12 -18.75 8.20
CA LEU A 186 -8.95 -19.84 8.76
C LEU A 186 -9.09 -19.79 10.28
N LYS A 187 -8.06 -19.28 10.99
CA LYS A 187 -8.09 -19.14 12.46
C LYS A 187 -8.91 -17.93 12.92
N SER A 188 -9.20 -16.99 12.04
CA SER A 188 -9.97 -15.80 12.38
C SER A 188 -11.47 -16.09 12.47
N LYS A 189 -12.18 -15.34 13.30
CA LYS A 189 -13.63 -15.44 13.49
C LYS A 189 -14.28 -14.09 13.21
N PRO A 190 -14.73 -13.82 11.98
CA PRO A 190 -15.41 -12.56 11.67
C PRO A 190 -16.74 -12.48 12.43
N GLU A 191 -17.00 -11.35 13.08
CA GLU A 191 -18.14 -11.17 14.01
C GLU A 191 -19.42 -10.66 13.30
N GLN A 192 -19.29 -10.10 12.09
CA GLN A 192 -20.39 -9.50 11.34
C GLN A 192 -20.67 -10.26 10.04
N GLU A 193 -21.94 -10.35 9.63
CA GLU A 193 -22.35 -11.09 8.42
C GLU A 193 -21.63 -10.61 7.15
N HIS A 194 -21.56 -9.29 6.93
CA HIS A 194 -20.85 -8.74 5.79
C HIS A 194 -19.33 -8.98 5.86
N GLU A 195 -18.75 -8.96 7.07
CA GLU A 195 -17.35 -9.28 7.29
C GLU A 195 -17.06 -10.77 7.02
N ALA A 196 -17.98 -11.66 7.43
CA ALA A 196 -17.90 -13.08 7.17
C ALA A 196 -17.93 -13.38 5.66
N LEU A 197 -18.78 -12.68 4.90
CA LEU A 197 -18.81 -12.80 3.44
C LEU A 197 -17.49 -12.36 2.79
N VAL A 198 -16.97 -11.18 3.18
CA VAL A 198 -15.68 -10.69 2.66
C VAL A 198 -14.55 -11.64 3.02
N HIS A 199 -14.55 -12.16 4.25
CA HIS A 199 -13.60 -13.16 4.71
C HIS A 199 -13.66 -14.44 3.87
N GLN A 200 -14.85 -14.98 3.66
CA GLN A 200 -15.07 -16.20 2.88
C GLN A 200 -14.62 -16.00 1.43
N LEU A 201 -14.90 -14.86 0.81
CA LEU A 201 -14.44 -14.54 -0.55
C LEU A 201 -12.92 -14.47 -0.64
N ALA A 202 -12.27 -13.80 0.32
CA ALA A 202 -10.82 -13.73 0.40
C ALA A 202 -10.21 -15.15 0.55
N LEU A 203 -10.73 -15.95 1.48
CA LEU A 203 -10.28 -17.31 1.74
C LEU A 203 -10.45 -18.22 0.51
N ASN A 204 -11.63 -18.20 -0.12
CA ASN A 204 -11.92 -19.00 -1.32
C ASN A 204 -10.95 -18.67 -2.47
N ARG A 205 -10.62 -17.38 -2.65
CA ARG A 205 -9.67 -16.97 -3.68
C ARG A 205 -8.24 -17.41 -3.35
N VAL A 206 -7.81 -17.28 -2.10
CA VAL A 206 -6.48 -17.77 -1.67
C VAL A 206 -6.38 -19.28 -1.88
N LEU A 207 -7.40 -20.04 -1.50
CA LEU A 207 -7.45 -21.49 -1.72
C LEU A 207 -7.42 -21.86 -3.21
N SER A 208 -8.16 -21.14 -4.05
CA SER A 208 -8.13 -21.32 -5.51
C SER A 208 -6.72 -21.09 -6.07
N TYR A 209 -6.06 -20.01 -5.66
CA TYR A 209 -4.67 -19.74 -6.07
C TYR A 209 -3.68 -20.77 -5.55
N ALA A 210 -3.86 -21.26 -4.32
CA ALA A 210 -3.05 -22.36 -3.81
C ALA A 210 -3.20 -23.60 -4.69
N GLN A 211 -4.43 -24.00 -5.05
CA GLN A 211 -4.66 -25.14 -5.94
C GLN A 211 -3.99 -24.96 -7.30
N THR A 212 -4.09 -23.77 -7.91
CA THR A 212 -3.44 -23.48 -9.19
C THR A 212 -1.92 -23.56 -9.09
N ALA A 213 -1.32 -22.93 -8.07
CA ALA A 213 0.12 -22.91 -7.87
C ALA A 213 0.69 -24.31 -7.60
N LEU A 214 -0.04 -25.14 -6.85
CA LEU A 214 0.35 -26.50 -6.52
C LEU A 214 0.25 -27.47 -7.71
N ARG A 215 -0.77 -27.34 -8.57
CA ARG A 215 -0.89 -28.18 -9.78
C ARG A 215 0.25 -27.96 -10.77
N GLY A 216 0.82 -26.76 -10.80
CA GLY A 216 1.93 -26.40 -11.69
C GLY A 216 3.33 -26.65 -11.11
N ASN A 217 3.45 -27.06 -9.84
CA ASN A 217 4.73 -27.11 -9.13
C ASN A 217 4.86 -28.39 -8.29
N THR A 218 5.79 -29.26 -8.69
CA THR A 218 6.08 -30.54 -8.00
C THR A 218 7.21 -30.43 -6.98
N SER A 219 7.66 -29.22 -6.63
CA SER A 219 8.71 -29.03 -5.65
C SER A 219 8.31 -29.56 -4.27
N GLU A 220 9.30 -29.98 -3.48
CA GLU A 220 9.08 -30.44 -2.11
C GLU A 220 8.40 -29.35 -1.25
N GLU A 221 8.78 -28.08 -1.46
CA GLU A 221 8.17 -26.92 -0.80
C GLU A 221 6.69 -26.75 -1.15
N ALA A 222 6.31 -26.98 -2.41
CA ALA A 222 4.92 -26.94 -2.85
C ALA A 222 4.12 -28.08 -2.19
N ASN A 223 4.68 -29.30 -2.15
CA ASN A 223 4.04 -30.43 -1.48
C ASN A 223 3.83 -30.17 0.02
N GLN A 224 4.83 -29.64 0.72
CA GLN A 224 4.70 -29.28 2.14
C GLN A 224 3.67 -28.16 2.36
N ALA A 225 3.59 -27.18 1.48
CA ALA A 225 2.57 -26.14 1.52
C ALA A 225 1.15 -26.71 1.31
N ALA A 226 0.98 -27.65 0.38
CA ALA A 226 -0.29 -28.35 0.17
C ALA A 226 -0.76 -29.11 1.41
N TYR A 227 0.14 -29.87 2.06
CA TYR A 227 -0.20 -30.61 3.28
C TYR A 227 -0.66 -29.67 4.41
N ARG A 228 0.03 -28.55 4.61
CA ARG A 228 -0.34 -27.56 5.63
C ARG A 228 -1.71 -26.93 5.37
N ILE A 229 -1.99 -26.57 4.12
CA ILE A 229 -3.31 -26.05 3.74
C ILE A 229 -4.39 -27.11 4.00
N ALA A 230 -4.18 -28.35 3.57
CA ALA A 230 -5.13 -29.43 3.76
C ALA A 230 -5.40 -29.69 5.24
N GLU A 231 -4.36 -29.72 6.07
CA GLU A 231 -4.49 -29.89 7.53
C GLU A 231 -5.25 -28.73 8.18
N ALA A 232 -4.94 -27.50 7.80
CA ALA A 232 -5.60 -26.31 8.34
C ALA A 232 -7.09 -26.27 7.97
N VAL A 233 -7.41 -26.59 6.71
CA VAL A 233 -8.80 -26.71 6.24
C VAL A 233 -9.50 -27.84 6.99
N ALA A 234 -8.90 -29.03 7.07
CA ALA A 234 -9.48 -30.16 7.78
C ALA A 234 -9.79 -29.84 9.24
N LYS A 235 -8.87 -29.16 9.94
CA LYS A 235 -9.08 -28.68 11.32
C LYS A 235 -10.19 -27.65 11.44
N ALA A 236 -10.29 -26.72 10.47
CA ALA A 236 -11.33 -25.70 10.47
C ALA A 236 -12.73 -26.26 10.12
N THR A 237 -12.79 -27.34 9.33
CA THR A 237 -14.04 -27.99 8.92
C THR A 237 -14.43 -29.18 9.79
N ALA A 238 -13.51 -29.70 10.61
CA ALA A 238 -13.80 -30.75 11.58
C ALA A 238 -14.83 -30.23 12.58
N ARG A 239 -16.00 -30.86 12.59
CA ARG A 239 -17.02 -30.58 13.61
C ARG A 239 -16.46 -30.99 14.98
N PRO A 240 -16.73 -30.22 16.05
CA PRO A 240 -16.29 -30.61 17.39
C PRO A 240 -16.94 -31.90 17.91
N ASP A 241 -18.04 -32.36 17.28
CA ASP A 241 -18.92 -33.40 17.81
C ASP A 241 -19.32 -34.46 16.75
N ASP A 242 -18.36 -35.15 16.14
CA ASP A 242 -18.57 -36.45 15.48
C ASP A 242 -17.62 -37.51 16.07
#